data_AF-A0A9R1HLY4-F1
#
_entry.id   AF-A0A9R1HLY4-F1
#
_cell.length_a   1.000
_cell.length_b   1.000
_cell.length_c   1.000
_cell.angle_alpha   90.00
_cell.angle_beta   90.00
_cell.angle_gamma   90.00
#
_symmetry.space_group_name_H-M   'P 1'
#
loop_
_entity.id
_entity.type
_entity.pdbx_description
1 polymer ?
#
loop_
_entity_poly.entity_id
_entity_poly.type
_entity_poly.pdbx_seq_one_letter_code
_entity_poly.pdbx_strand_id
1 'polypeptide(L)'
;MAATLLRRALQLRRALPSPASSRALLPAASSRLLSVTASTQQNTAGTAIDLSNDESRRRLVNSLMYRSKQRGFLELDLVLGTWVEQHVRSMDEANIRSLLQILDLENPDLWKWLTGQEQPPETVFAAIKSKVTDNLSKHSSPETRSAPGQPWVRGWDDKDKRGLDGPKYGNQ
;
A
#
# COMPACT_ATOMS: atom_id res chain seq x y z
N MET A 1 -17.35 -29.66 66.03
CA MET A 1 -16.80 -29.92 64.67
C MET A 1 -16.58 -28.55 64.04
N ALA A 2 -15.37 -27.98 64.11
CA ALA A 2 -14.35 -27.95 63.03
C ALA A 2 -14.90 -27.24 61.77
N ALA A 3 -14.29 -26.21 61.16
CA ALA A 3 -12.97 -25.61 61.29
C ALA A 3 -12.90 -24.29 60.46
N THR A 4 -11.82 -23.52 60.67
CA THR A 4 -11.02 -22.78 59.66
C THR A 4 -11.64 -21.56 58.92
N LEU A 5 -10.95 -20.44 58.66
CA LEU A 5 -9.55 -20.02 58.86
C LEU A 5 -9.46 -18.49 58.70
N LEU A 6 -8.87 -17.85 59.71
CA LEU A 6 -8.33 -16.48 59.69
C LEU A 6 -7.01 -16.47 58.89
N ARG A 7 -6.77 -15.50 58.00
CA ARG A 7 -5.40 -15.12 57.64
C ARG A 7 -5.20 -13.61 57.67
N ARG A 8 -4.49 -13.23 58.73
CA ARG A 8 -4.01 -11.92 59.15
C ARG A 8 -2.73 -11.58 58.38
N ALA A 9 -2.67 -10.37 57.85
CA ALA A 9 -1.43 -9.75 57.35
C ALA A 9 -0.48 -9.48 58.52
N LEU A 10 0.83 -9.54 58.30
CA LEU A 10 1.84 -8.72 59.00
C LEU A 10 3.18 -8.80 58.24
N GLN A 11 3.82 -7.65 58.14
CA GLN A 11 5.08 -7.36 57.46
C GLN A 11 6.31 -7.90 58.21
N LEU A 12 7.48 -7.91 57.56
CA LEU A 12 8.75 -7.54 58.21
C LEU A 12 9.88 -7.25 57.18
N ARG A 13 10.59 -6.15 57.43
CA ARG A 13 11.79 -5.62 56.75
C ARG A 13 13.08 -6.25 57.30
N ARG A 14 14.12 -6.37 56.45
CA ARG A 14 15.58 -6.28 56.76
C ARG A 14 16.37 -6.76 55.53
N ALA A 15 17.58 -6.37 55.16
CA ALA A 15 18.45 -5.18 55.23
C ALA A 15 19.66 -5.51 54.30
N LEU A 16 20.37 -4.48 53.81
CA LEU A 16 21.60 -4.43 52.97
C LEU A 16 22.78 -5.36 53.42
N PRO A 17 23.87 -5.65 52.63
CA PRO A 17 24.67 -4.67 51.85
C PRO A 17 25.40 -5.14 50.54
N SER A 18 25.98 -4.16 49.83
CA SER A 18 27.01 -4.27 48.76
C SER A 18 28.40 -4.62 49.35
N PRO A 19 29.31 -5.31 48.65
CA PRO A 19 30.43 -4.59 48.00
C PRO A 19 31.08 -5.23 46.74
N ALA A 20 31.82 -4.36 46.02
CA ALA A 20 33.08 -4.57 45.31
C ALA A 20 33.17 -5.26 43.92
N SER A 21 33.48 -4.39 42.93
CA SER A 21 34.53 -4.48 41.91
C SER A 21 35.14 -5.84 41.56
N SER A 22 35.03 -6.20 40.27
CA SER A 22 36.14 -6.80 39.52
C SER A 22 36.16 -6.25 38.10
N ARG A 23 37.27 -5.59 37.81
CA ARG A 23 37.66 -4.87 36.60
C ARG A 23 38.21 -5.90 35.61
N ALA A 24 37.49 -6.20 34.54
CA ALA A 24 38.01 -6.96 33.41
C ALA A 24 38.25 -6.01 32.24
N LEU A 25 39.53 -5.76 31.97
CA LEU A 25 40.04 -5.07 30.79
C LEU A 25 39.92 -6.01 29.58
N LEU A 26 39.31 -5.54 28.50
CA LEU A 26 39.46 -6.17 27.18
C LEU A 26 39.94 -5.12 26.15
N PRO A 27 40.87 -5.51 25.27
CA PRO A 27 41.66 -4.58 24.47
C PRO A 27 40.94 -4.07 23.21
N ALA A 28 41.57 -3.03 22.69
CA ALA A 28 41.20 -2.16 21.59
C ALA A 28 40.83 -2.85 20.26
N ALA A 29 39.91 -2.17 19.58
CA ALA A 29 39.93 -1.86 18.15
C ALA A 29 40.03 -3.01 17.15
N SER A 30 38.89 -3.33 16.54
CA SER A 30 38.87 -3.56 15.09
C SER A 30 37.53 -3.13 14.53
N SER A 31 37.38 -1.82 14.36
CA SER A 31 36.28 -1.23 13.58
C SER A 31 36.51 -1.60 12.12
N ARG A 32 36.09 -2.80 11.69
CA ARG A 32 35.97 -3.11 10.28
C ARG A 32 34.83 -2.25 9.73
N LEU A 33 35.18 -1.09 9.20
CA LEU A 33 34.31 -0.30 8.36
C LEU A 33 34.00 -1.16 7.14
N LEU A 34 32.82 -1.79 7.14
CA LEU A 34 32.22 -2.30 5.92
C LEU A 34 31.88 -1.08 5.09
N SER A 35 32.77 -0.71 4.16
CA SER A 35 32.46 0.20 3.07
C SER A 35 31.43 -0.49 2.17
N VAL A 36 30.17 -0.44 2.59
CA VAL A 36 29.04 -0.65 1.69
C VAL A 36 29.07 0.52 0.73
N THR A 37 29.66 0.30 -0.45
CA THR A 37 29.39 1.15 -1.60
C THR A 37 27.93 0.90 -1.95
N ALA A 38 27.03 1.61 -1.29
CA ALA A 38 25.66 1.77 -1.74
C ALA A 38 25.78 2.48 -3.10
N SER A 39 25.77 1.70 -4.17
CA SER A 39 25.50 2.20 -5.51
C SER A 39 24.07 2.71 -5.48
N THR A 40 23.92 3.96 -5.04
CA THR A 40 22.71 4.75 -5.22
C THR A 40 22.58 4.97 -6.72
N GLN A 41 21.98 3.99 -7.40
CA GLN A 41 21.38 4.22 -8.71
C GLN A 41 20.22 5.18 -8.47
N GLN A 42 20.53 6.47 -8.56
CA GLN A 42 19.52 7.50 -8.71
C GLN A 42 18.89 7.28 -10.08
N ASN A 43 17.82 6.48 -10.08
CA ASN A 43 17.04 6.16 -11.26
C ASN A 43 16.19 7.39 -11.65
N THR A 44 16.85 8.37 -12.25
CA THR A 44 16.23 9.52 -12.92
C THR A 44 16.25 9.27 -14.42
N ALA A 45 15.67 8.15 -14.84
CA ALA A 45 15.43 7.89 -16.25
C ALA A 45 13.97 8.27 -16.54
N GLY A 46 13.77 9.35 -17.30
CA GLY A 46 12.55 9.49 -18.10
C GLY A 46 12.30 8.17 -18.82
N THR A 47 11.03 7.75 -18.86
CA THR A 47 10.55 6.41 -19.24
C THR A 47 10.94 5.96 -20.65
N ALA A 48 12.24 5.75 -20.88
CA ALA A 48 12.75 5.08 -22.05
C ALA A 48 12.43 3.59 -21.86
N ILE A 49 11.29 3.19 -22.39
CA ILE A 49 10.88 1.79 -22.43
C ILE A 49 11.82 1.07 -23.40
N ASP A 50 12.83 0.39 -22.88
CA ASP A 50 13.68 -0.50 -23.67
C ASP A 50 12.98 -1.85 -23.88
N LEU A 51 12.32 -1.99 -25.03
CA LEU A 51 11.71 -3.24 -25.51
C LEU A 51 12.66 -4.03 -26.43
N SER A 52 13.87 -3.54 -26.71
CA SER A 52 14.79 -4.20 -27.64
C SER A 52 15.38 -5.49 -27.07
N ASN A 53 15.56 -5.55 -25.77
CA ASN A 53 16.14 -6.71 -25.08
C ASN A 53 15.07 -7.54 -24.36
N ASP A 54 15.15 -8.87 -24.49
CA ASP A 54 14.16 -9.77 -23.87
C ASP A 54 14.22 -9.73 -22.34
N GLU A 55 15.40 -9.54 -21.78
CA GLU A 55 15.57 -9.39 -20.33
C GLU A 55 14.97 -8.08 -19.81
N SER A 56 15.18 -6.96 -20.52
CA SER A 56 14.58 -5.66 -20.21
C SER A 56 13.05 -5.76 -20.22
N ARG A 57 12.47 -6.43 -21.24
CA ARG A 57 11.03 -6.69 -21.34
C ARG A 57 10.52 -7.49 -20.15
N ARG A 58 11.18 -8.60 -19.79
CA ARG A 58 10.78 -9.42 -18.62
C ARG A 58 10.79 -8.63 -17.31
N ARG A 59 11.83 -7.82 -17.09
CA ARG A 59 11.94 -6.96 -15.90
C ARG A 59 10.80 -5.94 -15.84
N LEU A 60 10.48 -5.31 -16.97
CA LEU A 60 9.38 -4.36 -17.08
C LEU A 60 8.02 -5.01 -16.79
N VAL A 61 7.74 -6.17 -17.41
CA VAL A 61 6.49 -6.92 -17.18
C VAL A 61 6.35 -7.32 -15.71
N ASN A 62 7.42 -7.82 -15.09
CA ASN A 62 7.41 -8.17 -13.68
C ASN A 62 7.19 -6.95 -12.79
N SER A 63 7.79 -5.80 -13.12
CA SER A 63 7.60 -4.55 -12.39
C SER A 63 6.14 -4.08 -12.45
N LEU A 64 5.52 -4.13 -13.64
CA LEU A 64 4.12 -3.80 -13.84
C LEU A 64 3.19 -4.73 -13.05
N MET A 65 3.40 -6.04 -13.14
CA MET A 65 2.64 -7.02 -12.37
C MET A 65 2.75 -6.76 -10.88
N TYR A 66 3.96 -6.52 -10.37
CA TYR A 66 4.19 -6.25 -8.95
C TYR A 66 3.47 -4.98 -8.50
N ARG A 67 3.68 -3.85 -9.20
CA ARG A 67 3.05 -2.56 -8.86
C ARG A 67 1.53 -2.63 -8.93
N SER A 68 0.97 -3.40 -9.87
CA SER A 68 -0.48 -3.58 -9.98
C SER A 68 -1.12 -4.37 -8.83
N LYS A 69 -0.33 -5.16 -8.09
CA LYS A 69 -0.81 -6.07 -7.03
C LYS A 69 -0.41 -5.62 -5.61
N GLN A 70 0.30 -4.49 -5.45
CA GLN A 70 0.92 -4.08 -4.18
C GLN A 70 0.56 -2.63 -3.85
N ARG A 71 -0.74 -2.29 -3.93
CA ARG A 71 -1.20 -0.91 -3.67
C ARG A 71 -1.92 -0.79 -2.32
N GLY A 72 -2.32 -1.90 -1.71
CA GLY A 72 -2.96 -1.92 -0.39
C GLY A 72 -4.49 -1.84 -0.43
N PHE A 73 -5.08 -1.80 -1.64
CA PHE A 73 -6.51 -2.05 -1.85
C PHE A 73 -6.69 -3.36 -2.58
N LEU A 74 -7.18 -4.37 -1.87
CA LEU A 74 -7.32 -5.72 -2.39
C LEU A 74 -8.22 -5.76 -3.63
N GLU A 75 -9.30 -4.98 -3.64
CA GLU A 75 -10.24 -4.90 -4.75
C GLU A 75 -9.57 -4.36 -6.01
N LEU A 76 -8.78 -3.30 -5.84
CA LEU A 76 -8.07 -2.66 -6.95
C LEU A 76 -6.91 -3.54 -7.43
N ASP A 77 -6.20 -4.17 -6.50
CA ASP A 77 -5.10 -5.10 -6.78
C ASP A 77 -5.60 -6.34 -7.56
N LEU A 78 -6.78 -6.85 -7.24
CA LEU A 78 -7.41 -7.96 -7.97
C LEU A 78 -7.83 -7.53 -9.39
N VAL A 79 -8.50 -6.38 -9.51
CA VAL A 79 -8.99 -5.88 -10.80
C VAL A 79 -7.82 -5.55 -11.73
N LEU A 80 -6.89 -4.72 -11.28
CA LEU A 80 -5.73 -4.30 -12.07
C LEU A 80 -4.79 -5.48 -12.32
N GLY A 81 -4.46 -6.25 -11.28
CA GLY A 81 -3.56 -7.39 -11.41
C GLY A 81 -4.05 -8.41 -12.43
N THR A 82 -5.34 -8.75 -12.40
CA THR A 82 -5.93 -9.69 -13.37
C THR A 82 -5.97 -9.12 -14.78
N TRP A 83 -6.23 -7.81 -14.92
CA TRP A 83 -6.23 -7.17 -16.23
C TRP A 83 -4.82 -7.11 -16.84
N VAL A 84 -3.83 -6.68 -16.07
CA VAL A 84 -2.43 -6.61 -16.49
C VAL A 84 -1.92 -7.99 -16.89
N GLU A 85 -2.18 -9.02 -16.09
CA GLU A 85 -1.74 -10.39 -16.38
C GLU A 85 -2.24 -10.92 -17.74
N GLN A 86 -3.44 -10.51 -18.16
CA GLN A 86 -4.03 -10.93 -19.42
C GLN A 86 -3.54 -10.12 -20.63
N HIS A 87 -3.23 -8.83 -20.46
CA HIS A 87 -2.95 -7.93 -21.59
C HIS A 87 -1.46 -7.60 -21.74
N VAL A 88 -0.64 -7.71 -20.69
CA VAL A 88 0.77 -7.26 -20.68
C VAL A 88 1.64 -7.96 -21.73
N ARG A 89 1.26 -9.17 -22.15
CA ARG A 89 2.00 -9.95 -23.16
C ARG A 89 1.73 -9.50 -24.59
N SER A 90 0.59 -8.87 -24.85
CA SER A 90 0.13 -8.49 -26.20
C SER A 90 -0.05 -6.99 -26.39
N MET A 91 0.35 -6.16 -25.40
CA MET A 91 0.22 -4.71 -25.47
C MET A 91 1.36 -4.06 -26.25
N ASP A 92 1.02 -3.04 -27.03
CA ASP A 92 1.97 -2.14 -27.68
C ASP A 92 2.65 -1.19 -26.69
N GLU A 93 3.79 -0.63 -27.09
CA GLU A 93 4.59 0.28 -26.27
C GLU A 93 3.79 1.50 -25.77
N ALA A 94 2.88 2.05 -26.59
CA ALA A 94 2.01 3.16 -26.19
C ALA A 94 1.12 2.78 -25.01
N ASN A 95 0.49 1.60 -25.07
CA ASN A 95 -0.38 1.10 -23.99
C ASN A 95 0.43 0.77 -22.72
N ILE A 96 1.68 0.32 -22.88
CA ILE A 96 2.58 0.10 -21.74
C ILE A 96 2.95 1.43 -21.07
N ARG A 97 3.25 2.49 -21.83
CA ARG A 97 3.49 3.83 -21.26
C ARG A 97 2.26 4.34 -20.50
N SER A 98 1.10 4.17 -21.10
CA SER A 98 -0.17 4.50 -20.48
C SER A 98 -0.39 3.76 -19.17
N LEU A 99 -0.14 2.46 -19.16
CA LEU A 99 -0.24 1.67 -17.93
C LEU A 99 0.76 2.13 -16.87
N LEU A 100 1.98 2.54 -17.25
CA LEU A 100 2.93 3.13 -16.31
C LEU A 100 2.36 4.41 -15.67
N GLN A 101 1.81 5.31 -16.48
CA GLN A 101 1.22 6.57 -16.01
C GLN A 101 0.07 6.31 -15.02
N ILE A 102 -0.82 5.36 -15.33
CA ILE A 102 -1.89 4.93 -14.43
C ILE A 102 -1.35 4.41 -13.11
N LEU A 103 -0.30 3.58 -13.14
CA LEU A 103 0.25 2.96 -11.93
C LEU A 103 1.01 3.95 -11.04
N ASP A 104 1.45 5.09 -11.59
CA ASP A 104 2.10 6.17 -10.84
C ASP A 104 1.08 7.08 -10.11
N LEU A 105 -0.22 6.97 -10.40
CA LEU A 105 -1.28 7.72 -9.71
C LEU A 105 -1.61 7.14 -8.33
N GLU A 106 -2.33 7.91 -7.51
CA GLU A 106 -2.78 7.45 -6.19
C GLU A 106 -4.00 6.51 -6.27
N ASN A 107 -4.19 5.69 -5.25
CA ASN A 107 -5.31 4.74 -5.18
C ASN A 107 -6.72 5.38 -5.25
N PRO A 108 -7.00 6.50 -4.56
CA PRO A 108 -8.30 7.15 -4.58
C PRO A 108 -8.73 7.59 -5.97
N ASP A 109 -7.80 8.11 -6.77
CA ASP A 109 -8.09 8.61 -8.10
C ASP A 109 -8.46 7.46 -9.04
N LEU A 110 -7.70 6.37 -9.00
CA LEU A 110 -8.04 5.15 -9.75
C LEU A 110 -9.41 4.60 -9.32
N TRP A 111 -9.73 4.66 -8.02
CA TRP A 111 -11.01 4.21 -7.52
C TRP A 111 -12.18 5.10 -7.98
N LYS A 112 -12.00 6.42 -8.03
CA LYS A 112 -12.99 7.37 -8.59
C LYS A 112 -13.30 7.03 -10.04
N TRP A 113 -12.29 6.68 -10.84
CA TRP A 113 -12.50 6.28 -12.23
C TRP A 113 -13.20 4.93 -12.37
N LEU A 114 -12.83 3.97 -11.52
CA LEU A 114 -13.41 2.62 -11.51
C LEU A 114 -14.90 2.64 -11.16
N THR A 115 -15.26 3.42 -10.14
CA THR A 115 -16.65 3.60 -9.69
C THR A 115 -17.46 4.55 -10.58
N GLY A 116 -16.80 5.23 -11.52
CA GLY A 116 -17.44 6.14 -12.47
C GLY A 116 -17.85 7.49 -11.88
N GLN A 117 -17.25 7.91 -10.78
CA GLN A 117 -17.36 9.27 -10.25
C GLN A 117 -16.70 10.29 -11.20
N GLU A 118 -15.59 9.91 -11.82
CA GLU A 118 -14.86 10.72 -12.80
C GLU A 118 -14.59 9.93 -14.09
N GLN A 119 -14.33 10.65 -15.19
CA GLN A 119 -13.93 10.05 -16.45
C GLN A 119 -12.41 9.83 -16.47
N PRO A 120 -11.94 8.61 -16.81
CA PRO A 120 -10.51 8.36 -16.94
C PRO A 120 -9.96 9.15 -18.14
N PRO A 121 -8.81 9.84 -17.97
CA PRO A 121 -8.15 10.54 -19.07
C PRO A 121 -7.52 9.59 -20.09
N GLU A 122 -7.32 8.32 -19.72
CA GLU A 122 -6.50 7.37 -20.45
C GLU A 122 -7.32 6.20 -21.05
N THR A 123 -6.99 5.87 -22.29
CA THR A 123 -7.66 4.82 -23.09
C THR A 123 -7.54 3.43 -22.46
N VAL A 124 -6.38 3.12 -21.87
CA VAL A 124 -6.13 1.83 -21.21
C VAL A 124 -7.06 1.63 -20.01
N PHE A 125 -7.24 2.66 -19.19
CA PHE A 125 -8.10 2.55 -18.01
C PHE A 125 -9.59 2.41 -18.40
N ALA A 126 -10.00 3.02 -19.51
CA ALA A 126 -11.36 2.82 -20.04
C ALA A 126 -11.65 1.34 -20.37
N ALA A 127 -10.67 0.62 -20.93
CA ALA A 127 -10.79 -0.82 -21.19
C ALA A 127 -10.90 -1.64 -19.89
N ILE A 128 -10.11 -1.30 -18.87
CA ILE A 128 -10.19 -1.91 -17.54
C ILE A 128 -11.59 -1.71 -16.95
N LYS A 129 -12.08 -0.47 -16.98
CA LYS A 129 -13.40 -0.09 -16.47
C LYS A 129 -14.51 -0.85 -17.18
N SER A 130 -14.46 -0.94 -18.51
CA SER A 130 -15.45 -1.69 -19.31
C SER A 130 -15.53 -3.15 -18.86
N LYS A 131 -14.37 -3.80 -18.68
CA LYS A 131 -14.32 -5.20 -18.21
C LYS A 131 -14.95 -5.37 -16.83
N VAL A 132 -14.75 -4.40 -15.93
CA VAL A 132 -15.30 -4.41 -14.58
C VAL A 132 -16.81 -4.20 -14.61
N THR A 133 -17.31 -3.27 -15.42
CA THR A 133 -18.75 -3.07 -15.60
C THR A 133 -19.43 -4.29 -16.23
N ASP A 134 -18.76 -4.97 -17.16
CA ASP A 134 -19.26 -6.21 -17.76
C ASP A 134 -19.28 -7.38 -16.76
N ASN A 135 -18.32 -7.42 -15.83
CA ASN A 135 -18.33 -8.41 -14.76
C ASN A 135 -19.46 -8.11 -13.76
N LEU A 136 -19.65 -6.84 -13.40
CA LEU A 136 -20.71 -6.42 -12.50
C LEU A 136 -22.11 -6.69 -13.08
N SER A 137 -22.30 -6.51 -14.38
CA SER A 137 -23.56 -6.81 -15.05
C SER A 137 -23.91 -8.30 -15.06
N LYS A 138 -22.90 -9.17 -15.09
CA LYS A 138 -23.06 -10.64 -15.06
C LYS A 138 -23.35 -11.19 -13.67
N HIS A 139 -22.78 -10.59 -12.63
CA HIS A 139 -22.78 -11.16 -11.27
C HIS A 139 -23.59 -10.38 -10.24
N SER A 140 -24.13 -9.20 -10.56
CA SER A 140 -24.89 -8.37 -9.62
C SER A 140 -26.15 -7.75 -10.27
N SER A 141 -27.26 -7.77 -9.53
CA SER A 141 -28.49 -7.09 -9.92
C SER A 141 -28.32 -5.56 -9.85
N PRO A 142 -29.02 -4.77 -10.69
CA PRO A 142 -28.92 -3.31 -10.65
C PRO A 142 -29.29 -2.70 -9.28
N GLU A 143 -30.20 -3.33 -8.55
CA GLU A 143 -30.73 -2.86 -7.26
C GLU A 143 -29.70 -2.90 -6.13
N THR A 144 -28.70 -3.78 -6.22
CA THR A 144 -27.62 -3.88 -5.22
C THR A 144 -26.45 -2.94 -5.50
N ARG A 145 -26.50 -2.17 -6.60
CA ARG A 145 -25.41 -1.27 -6.98
C ARG A 145 -25.53 0.05 -6.25
N SER A 146 -24.38 0.62 -5.92
CA SER A 146 -24.32 1.98 -5.39
C SER A 146 -24.81 2.98 -6.42
N ALA A 147 -25.52 4.02 -5.97
CA ALA A 147 -25.96 5.11 -6.84
C ALA A 147 -24.74 5.80 -7.48
N PRO A 148 -24.77 6.10 -8.78
CA PRO A 148 -23.67 6.78 -9.45
C PRO A 148 -23.49 8.19 -8.86
N GLY A 149 -22.23 8.62 -8.74
CA GLY A 149 -21.88 10.00 -8.36
C GLY A 149 -21.83 10.30 -6.85
N GLN A 150 -22.03 9.33 -5.97
CA GLN A 150 -21.79 9.53 -4.53
C GLN A 150 -20.30 9.41 -4.21
N PRO A 151 -19.71 10.33 -3.42
CA PRO A 151 -18.32 10.25 -3.00
C PRO A 151 -18.13 9.07 -2.06
N TRP A 152 -17.17 8.22 -2.38
CA TRP A 152 -16.94 6.95 -1.70
C TRP A 152 -16.35 7.09 -0.27
N VAL A 153 -15.52 8.12 -0.02
CA VAL A 153 -14.93 8.37 1.30
C VAL A 153 -15.28 9.76 1.78
N ARG A 154 -16.09 9.81 2.85
CA ARG A 154 -16.39 11.04 3.59
C ARG A 154 -15.10 11.58 4.22
N GLY A 155 -14.74 12.84 3.97
CA GLY A 155 -13.52 13.46 4.53
C GLY A 155 -12.30 13.49 3.60
N TRP A 156 -12.24 12.69 2.54
CA TRP A 156 -11.05 12.62 1.67
C TRP A 156 -10.90 13.86 0.77
N ASP A 157 -12.01 14.33 0.20
CA ASP A 157 -12.06 15.52 -0.66
C ASP A 157 -12.44 16.81 0.12
N ASP A 158 -12.53 16.76 1.45
CA ASP A 158 -12.96 17.90 2.28
C ASP A 158 -11.81 18.89 2.61
N LYS A 159 -10.74 18.89 1.80
CA LYS A 159 -9.52 19.71 1.97
C LYS A 159 -9.83 21.21 2.08
N ASP A 160 -10.87 21.64 1.37
CA ASP A 160 -11.35 23.03 1.26
C ASP A 160 -12.51 23.35 2.21
N LYS A 161 -13.14 22.34 2.85
CA LYS A 161 -14.27 22.52 3.79
C LYS A 161 -13.84 22.70 5.25
N ARG A 162 -12.55 22.93 5.50
CA ARG A 162 -12.02 23.26 6.83
C ARG A 162 -12.43 24.65 7.32
N GLY A 163 -13.11 25.45 6.51
CA GLY A 163 -13.68 26.74 6.88
C GLY A 163 -15.21 26.67 7.04
N LEU A 164 -15.68 27.07 8.22
CA LEU A 164 -17.06 27.33 8.65
C LEU A 164 -17.99 26.17 9.04
N ASP A 165 -18.02 25.00 8.37
CA ASP A 165 -19.10 24.01 8.64
C ASP A 165 -18.68 22.52 8.59
N GLY A 166 -17.39 22.24 8.83
CA GLY A 166 -16.89 20.86 8.93
C GLY A 166 -17.27 20.18 10.27
N PRO A 167 -17.56 18.86 10.29
CA PRO A 167 -17.88 18.16 11.52
C PRO A 167 -16.70 18.19 12.51
N LYS A 168 -16.97 18.66 13.74
CA LYS A 168 -15.98 18.89 14.80
C LYS A 168 -15.22 17.65 15.29
N TYR A 169 -15.72 16.45 15.01
CA TYR A 169 -15.13 15.19 15.45
C TYR A 169 -14.97 14.27 14.26
N GLY A 170 -13.74 13.84 14.01
CA GLY A 170 -13.44 12.77 13.07
C GLY A 170 -13.95 11.44 13.61
N ASN A 171 -14.33 10.53 12.70
CA ASN A 171 -14.73 9.18 13.06
C ASN A 171 -13.52 8.43 13.64
N GLN A 172 -13.41 8.43 14.96
CA GLN A 172 -12.63 7.44 15.73
C GLN A 172 -13.57 6.35 16.24
#